data_AF-A0A8H4QDT6-F1
#
_entry.id   AF-A0A8H4QDT6-F1
#
_cell.length_a   1.000
_cell.length_b   1.000
_cell.length_c   1.000
_cell.angle_alpha   90.00
_cell.angle_beta   90.00
_cell.angle_gamma   90.00
#
_symmetry.space_group_name_H-M   'P 1'
#
loop_
_entity.id
_entity.type
_entity.pdbx_description
1 polymer ?
#
loop_
_entity_poly.entity_id
_entity_poly.type
_entity_poly.pdbx_seq_one_letter_code
_entity_poly.pdbx_strand_id
1 'polypeptide(L)'
;MAEAEPHSLSSTFPNPPPFWHDFTPEKTARAETLSSNAESLPPDLVNLRPPREPADGRWRVFGDQYMLDDKLPTLEEQGIDNLRAAGPSSSRTAKHYDRALELKRIAKSLLLNFLELIGLLSRSPSHAETKMQHLRTLFINMHHVLNEYRPHQARESAMELMQDHLDRTRAETLAIHVSTATINRFKP
;
A
#
# COMPACT_ATOMS: atom_id res chain seq x y z
N MET A 1 -20.01 -17.13 -25.43
CA MET A 1 -19.70 -15.69 -25.47
C MET A 1 -21.03 -14.97 -25.35
N ALA A 2 -21.32 -14.40 -24.18
CA ALA A 2 -22.56 -13.64 -23.99
C ALA A 2 -22.39 -12.29 -24.71
N GLU A 3 -23.34 -11.99 -25.58
CA GLU A 3 -23.38 -10.78 -26.40
C GLU A 3 -23.52 -9.55 -25.48
N ALA A 4 -22.64 -8.56 -25.64
CA ALA A 4 -22.70 -7.35 -24.84
C ALA A 4 -23.94 -6.55 -25.24
N GLU A 5 -24.85 -6.30 -24.30
CA GLU A 5 -26.03 -5.47 -24.58
C GLU A 5 -25.61 -4.11 -25.14
N PRO A 6 -26.34 -3.59 -26.15
CA PRO A 6 -26.03 -2.30 -26.73
C PRO A 6 -26.03 -1.23 -25.64
N HIS A 7 -24.95 -0.46 -25.56
CA HIS A 7 -24.86 0.67 -24.63
C HIS A 7 -26.03 1.60 -24.93
N SER A 8 -26.91 1.81 -23.94
CA SER A 8 -27.96 2.80 -24.06
C SER A 8 -27.31 4.16 -24.30
N LEU A 9 -27.63 4.80 -25.42
CA LEU A 9 -27.06 6.08 -25.87
C LEU A 9 -27.22 7.23 -24.86
N SER A 10 -27.94 7.00 -23.76
CA SER A 10 -28.23 7.96 -22.69
C SER A 10 -27.28 7.87 -21.48
N SER A 11 -26.38 6.88 -21.38
CA SER A 11 -25.51 6.69 -20.21
C SER A 11 -24.02 6.80 -20.56
N THR A 12 -23.28 7.54 -19.75
CA THR A 12 -21.81 7.68 -19.82
C THR A 12 -21.06 6.53 -19.14
N PHE A 13 -21.75 5.72 -18.33
CA PHE A 13 -21.16 4.59 -17.63
C PHE A 13 -21.38 3.28 -18.40
N PRO A 14 -20.39 2.38 -18.44
CA PRO A 14 -20.53 1.09 -19.10
C PRO A 14 -21.59 0.25 -18.38
N ASN A 15 -22.29 -0.60 -19.15
CA ASN A 15 -23.19 -1.59 -18.58
C ASN A 15 -22.41 -2.57 -17.67
N PRO A 16 -23.05 -3.13 -16.63
CA PRO A 16 -22.40 -4.09 -15.75
C PRO A 16 -21.91 -5.33 -16.52
N PRO A 17 -20.86 -6.01 -16.04
CA PRO A 17 -20.32 -7.19 -16.72
C PRO A 17 -21.35 -8.32 -16.87
N PRO A 18 -21.43 -8.99 -18.03
CA PRO A 18 -22.54 -9.91 -18.37
C PRO A 18 -22.68 -11.12 -17.43
N PHE A 19 -21.64 -11.45 -16.66
CA PHE A 19 -21.68 -12.53 -15.67
C PHE A 19 -22.63 -12.25 -14.49
N TRP A 20 -23.12 -11.01 -14.32
CA TRP A 20 -24.06 -10.68 -13.24
C TRP A 20 -25.36 -11.50 -13.30
N HIS A 21 -25.79 -11.90 -14.50
CA HIS A 21 -26.98 -12.75 -14.70
C HIS A 21 -26.84 -14.16 -14.12
N ASP A 22 -25.62 -14.63 -13.89
CA ASP A 22 -25.39 -15.96 -13.30
C ASP A 22 -25.64 -15.99 -11.79
N PHE A 23 -25.74 -14.83 -11.13
CA PHE A 23 -25.98 -14.69 -9.68
C PHE A 23 -27.47 -14.87 -9.34
N THR A 24 -28.00 -16.07 -9.59
CA THR A 24 -29.37 -16.47 -9.20
C THR A 24 -29.34 -17.35 -7.94
N PRO A 25 -30.38 -17.31 -7.09
CA PRO A 25 -30.41 -18.07 -5.83
C PRO A 25 -30.25 -19.58 -6.02
N GLU A 26 -30.73 -20.11 -7.15
CA GLU A 26 -30.58 -21.52 -7.51
C GLU A 26 -29.12 -21.88 -7.86
N LYS A 27 -28.45 -21.06 -8.66
CA LYS A 27 -27.05 -21.27 -9.04
C LYS A 27 -26.11 -21.05 -7.86
N THR A 28 -26.39 -20.10 -6.96
CA THR A 28 -25.57 -19.87 -5.76
C THR A 28 -25.66 -21.04 -4.77
N ALA A 29 -26.86 -21.56 -4.49
CA ALA A 29 -27.03 -22.74 -3.63
C ALA A 29 -26.33 -23.99 -4.22
N ARG A 30 -26.37 -24.14 -5.55
CA ARG A 30 -25.61 -25.20 -6.25
C ARG A 30 -24.10 -24.96 -6.19
N ALA A 31 -23.63 -23.72 -6.30
CA ALA A 31 -22.21 -23.40 -6.17
C ALA A 31 -21.69 -23.70 -4.77
N GLU A 32 -22.43 -23.39 -3.70
CA GLU A 32 -22.04 -23.66 -2.30
C GLU A 32 -21.90 -25.16 -2.02
N THR A 33 -22.84 -25.96 -2.52
CA THR A 33 -22.81 -27.43 -2.36
C THR A 33 -21.70 -28.11 -3.16
N LEU A 34 -21.33 -27.57 -4.32
CA LEU A 34 -20.21 -28.08 -5.13
C LEU A 34 -18.85 -27.54 -4.68
N SER A 35 -18.78 -26.33 -4.11
CA SER A 35 -17.53 -25.70 -3.65
C SER A 35 -16.83 -26.50 -2.54
N SER A 36 -17.57 -27.33 -1.81
CA SER A 36 -17.04 -28.22 -0.77
C SER A 36 -16.50 -29.54 -1.32
N ASN A 37 -16.86 -29.90 -2.57
CA ASN A 37 -16.63 -31.25 -3.11
C ASN A 37 -15.88 -31.30 -4.47
N ALA A 38 -15.67 -30.20 -5.18
CA ALA A 38 -15.16 -30.24 -6.56
C ALA A 38 -14.00 -29.26 -6.84
N GLU A 39 -12.95 -29.77 -7.49
CA GLU A 39 -11.79 -29.01 -7.96
C GLU A 39 -12.08 -28.26 -9.28
N SER A 40 -13.13 -28.67 -10.01
CA SER A 40 -13.63 -28.03 -11.25
C SER A 40 -15.15 -27.86 -11.23
N LEU A 41 -15.62 -26.62 -11.33
CA LEU A 41 -17.05 -26.29 -11.45
C LEU A 41 -17.52 -26.43 -12.92
N PRO A 42 -18.81 -26.76 -13.14
CA PRO A 42 -19.41 -26.72 -14.48
C PRO A 42 -19.31 -25.32 -15.10
N PRO A 43 -19.27 -25.20 -16.46
CA PRO A 43 -19.10 -23.92 -17.16
C PRO A 43 -20.11 -22.84 -16.76
N ASP A 44 -21.32 -23.25 -16.36
CA ASP A 44 -22.42 -22.36 -15.95
C ASP A 44 -22.26 -21.74 -14.55
N LEU A 45 -21.32 -22.26 -13.73
CA LEU A 45 -21.07 -21.80 -12.36
C LEU A 45 -19.67 -21.20 -12.18
N VAL A 46 -18.86 -21.13 -13.25
CA VAL A 46 -17.48 -20.62 -13.18
C VAL A 46 -17.44 -19.17 -12.69
N ASN A 47 -18.42 -18.37 -13.13
CA ASN A 47 -18.53 -16.96 -12.78
C ASN A 47 -18.89 -16.69 -11.31
N LEU A 48 -19.37 -17.71 -10.57
CA LEU A 48 -19.73 -17.60 -9.16
C LEU A 48 -18.54 -17.86 -8.22
N ARG A 49 -17.41 -18.29 -8.78
CA ARG A 49 -16.15 -18.39 -8.04
C ARG A 49 -15.36 -17.10 -8.21
N PRO A 50 -14.70 -16.59 -7.15
CA PRO A 50 -13.72 -15.54 -7.31
C PRO A 50 -12.68 -15.95 -8.38
N PRO A 51 -12.30 -15.03 -9.29
CA PRO A 51 -11.30 -15.31 -10.30
C PRO A 51 -9.98 -15.72 -9.63
N ARG A 52 -9.23 -16.60 -10.31
CA ARG A 52 -7.89 -16.98 -9.85
C ARG A 52 -6.97 -15.76 -9.93
N GLU A 53 -6.00 -15.71 -9.03
CA GLU A 53 -4.94 -14.70 -9.08
C GLU A 53 -4.23 -14.74 -10.45
N PRO A 54 -3.86 -13.57 -11.02
CA PRO A 54 -3.13 -13.52 -12.28
C PRO A 54 -1.82 -14.32 -12.18
N ALA A 55 -1.58 -15.24 -13.12
CA ALA A 55 -0.38 -16.10 -13.12
C ALA A 55 0.93 -15.30 -13.17
N ASP A 56 0.90 -14.14 -13.82
CA ASP A 56 2.03 -13.23 -13.92
C ASP A 56 2.24 -12.40 -12.64
N GLY A 57 1.31 -12.44 -11.68
CA GLY A 57 1.32 -11.60 -10.48
C GLY A 57 1.16 -10.11 -10.78
N ARG A 58 0.68 -9.73 -11.96
CA ARG A 58 0.53 -8.33 -12.38
C ARG A 58 -0.94 -8.01 -12.59
N TRP A 59 -1.41 -6.89 -12.05
CA TRP A 59 -2.77 -6.42 -12.32
C TRP A 59 -2.75 -4.92 -12.61
N ARG A 60 -3.77 -4.44 -13.31
CA ARG A 60 -3.91 -3.03 -13.66
C ARG A 60 -5.07 -2.42 -12.90
N VAL A 61 -4.84 -1.30 -12.24
CA VAL A 61 -5.87 -0.51 -11.57
C VAL A 61 -5.78 0.92 -12.07
N PHE A 62 -6.86 1.45 -12.66
CA PHE A 62 -6.94 2.83 -13.17
C PHE A 62 -5.80 3.26 -14.12
N GLY A 63 -5.23 2.32 -14.87
CA GLY A 63 -4.11 2.57 -15.79
C GLY A 63 -2.75 2.24 -15.21
N ASP A 64 -2.62 2.15 -13.88
CA ASP A 64 -1.39 1.80 -13.20
C ASP A 64 -1.23 0.29 -13.07
N GLN A 65 -0.02 -0.20 -13.29
CA GLN A 65 0.31 -1.61 -13.20
C GLN A 65 0.94 -1.92 -11.84
N TYR A 66 0.30 -2.82 -11.11
CA TYR A 66 0.72 -3.30 -9.80
C TYR A 66 1.26 -4.73 -9.89
N MET A 67 2.11 -5.08 -8.93
CA MET A 67 2.73 -6.40 -8.79
C MET A 67 2.28 -7.03 -7.47
N LEU A 68 2.09 -8.35 -7.45
CA LEU A 68 1.73 -9.13 -6.27
C LEU A 68 2.87 -9.13 -5.25
N ASP A 69 4.10 -9.17 -5.77
CA ASP A 69 5.30 -8.86 -5.01
C ASP A 69 5.46 -7.33 -4.95
N ASP A 70 5.01 -6.72 -3.86
CA ASP A 70 5.22 -5.29 -3.58
C ASP A 70 6.68 -5.02 -3.15
N LYS A 71 7.60 -5.22 -4.09
CA LYS A 71 9.02 -4.88 -3.95
C LYS A 71 9.24 -3.50 -4.54
N LEU A 72 9.81 -2.61 -3.75
CA LEU A 72 10.21 -1.29 -4.21
C LEU A 72 11.27 -1.45 -5.33
N PRO A 73 11.04 -0.92 -6.55
CA PRO A 73 12.05 -0.92 -7.60
C PRO A 73 13.31 -0.21 -7.12
N THR A 74 14.49 -0.70 -7.49
CA THR A 74 15.74 -0.05 -7.08
C THR A 74 15.95 1.25 -7.85
N LEU A 75 16.64 2.22 -7.24
CA LEU A 75 16.96 3.49 -7.90
C LEU A 75 17.81 3.29 -9.17
N GLU A 76 18.70 2.30 -9.15
CA GLU A 76 19.56 1.94 -10.28
C GLU A 76 18.78 1.36 -11.46
N GLU A 77 17.75 0.53 -11.19
CA GLU A 77 16.82 0.04 -12.21
C GLU A 77 16.01 1.17 -12.87
N GLN A 78 15.84 2.30 -12.18
CA GLN A 78 15.17 3.49 -12.70
C GLN A 78 16.13 4.46 -13.42
N GLY A 79 17.42 4.12 -13.52
CA GLY A 79 18.45 4.97 -14.11
C GLY A 79 18.76 6.21 -13.27
N ILE A 80 18.53 6.14 -11.96
CA ILE A 80 18.72 7.26 -11.02
C ILE A 80 19.89 6.96 -10.10
N ASP A 81 20.78 7.94 -9.95
CA ASP A 81 21.92 7.82 -9.05
C ASP A 81 21.46 7.61 -7.60
N ASN A 82 21.86 6.48 -7.04
CA ASN A 82 21.59 6.12 -5.67
C ASN A 82 22.55 6.85 -4.73
N LEU A 83 22.06 7.91 -4.09
CA LEU A 83 22.87 8.75 -3.19
C LEU A 83 23.23 8.05 -1.87
N ARG A 84 22.69 6.85 -1.62
CA ARG A 84 22.88 6.05 -0.39
C ARG A 84 24.03 5.04 -0.50
N ALA A 85 24.31 4.51 -1.69
CA ALA A 85 25.27 3.42 -1.89
C ALA A 85 26.73 3.77 -1.52
N ALA A 86 27.04 5.04 -1.24
CA ALA A 86 28.37 5.51 -0.86
C ALA A 86 28.74 5.30 0.63
N GLY A 87 27.86 4.72 1.46
CA GLY A 87 28.08 4.50 2.91
C GLY A 87 28.38 3.04 3.29
N PRO A 88 29.28 2.77 4.27
CA PRO A 88 29.60 1.41 4.70
C PRO A 88 28.43 0.79 5.50
N SER A 89 27.73 -0.18 4.90
CA SER A 89 26.59 -0.85 5.52
C SER A 89 27.04 -1.80 6.64
N SER A 90 26.75 -1.47 7.90
CA SER A 90 26.89 -2.43 9.01
C SER A 90 25.72 -2.32 10.01
N SER A 91 25.15 -3.48 10.39
CA SER A 91 24.11 -3.72 11.41
C SER A 91 22.66 -3.24 11.16
N ARG A 92 21.67 -4.12 11.37
CA ARG A 92 20.22 -3.88 11.18
C ARG A 92 19.65 -2.73 12.04
N THR A 93 20.17 -2.52 13.24
CA THR A 93 19.71 -1.46 14.15
C THR A 93 20.32 -0.10 13.80
N ALA A 94 21.57 -0.11 13.31
CA ALA A 94 22.22 1.09 12.81
C ALA A 94 21.55 1.62 11.53
N LYS A 95 20.94 0.74 10.71
CA LYS A 95 20.23 1.12 9.48
C LYS A 95 19.11 2.15 9.69
N HIS A 96 18.39 2.14 10.82
CA HIS A 96 17.28 3.09 11.04
C HIS A 96 17.77 4.48 11.44
N TYR A 97 18.77 4.53 12.32
CA TYR A 97 19.42 5.78 12.70
C TYR A 97 20.13 6.42 11.50
N ASP A 98 20.76 5.60 10.67
CA ASP A 98 21.42 6.02 9.43
C ASP A 98 20.41 6.59 8.42
N ARG A 99 19.25 5.94 8.22
CA ARG A 99 18.17 6.45 7.33
C ARG A 99 17.65 7.83 7.74
N ALA A 100 17.46 8.09 9.02
CA ALA A 100 17.01 9.41 9.49
C ALA A 100 18.09 10.48 9.25
N LEU A 101 19.38 10.12 9.35
CA LEU A 101 20.50 11.00 9.04
C LEU A 101 20.61 11.24 7.53
N GLU A 102 20.47 10.20 6.72
CA GLU A 102 20.41 10.27 5.25
C GLU A 102 19.29 11.20 4.79
N LEU A 103 18.07 11.04 5.34
CA LEU A 103 16.93 11.91 5.00
C LEU A 103 17.22 13.38 5.36
N LYS A 104 17.83 13.63 6.52
CA LYS A 104 18.27 14.99 6.92
C LYS A 104 19.34 15.53 5.98
N ARG A 105 20.28 14.69 5.51
CA ARG A 105 21.33 15.09 4.56
C ARG A 105 20.73 15.43 3.20
N ILE A 106 19.82 14.62 2.68
CA ILE A 106 19.11 14.89 1.42
C ILE A 106 18.28 16.17 1.55
N ALA A 107 17.55 16.37 2.66
CA ALA A 107 16.78 17.59 2.90
C ALA A 107 17.65 18.87 2.92
N LYS A 108 18.83 18.81 3.56
CA LYS A 108 19.80 19.92 3.52
C LYS A 108 20.33 20.16 2.11
N SER A 109 20.69 19.10 1.38
CA SER A 109 21.14 19.19 -0.01
C SER A 109 20.05 19.77 -0.93
N LEU A 110 18.79 19.40 -0.71
CA LEU A 110 17.63 19.93 -1.43
C LEU A 110 17.48 21.44 -1.21
N LEU A 111 17.56 21.89 0.05
CA LEU A 111 17.46 23.31 0.38
C LEU A 111 18.60 24.13 -0.25
N LEU A 112 19.82 23.60 -0.22
CA LEU A 112 20.99 24.25 -0.84
C LEU A 112 20.82 24.34 -2.38
N ASN A 113 20.42 23.24 -3.04
CA ASN A 113 20.19 23.25 -4.48
C ASN A 113 19.03 24.18 -4.88
N PHE A 114 18.00 24.31 -4.04
CA PHE A 114 16.91 25.25 -4.27
C PHE A 114 17.36 26.72 -4.14
N LEU A 115 18.19 27.03 -3.14
CA LEU A 115 18.77 28.37 -2.98
C LEU A 115 19.67 28.73 -4.16
N GLU A 116 20.50 27.79 -4.61
CA GLU A 116 21.33 27.95 -5.80
C GLU A 116 20.49 28.14 -7.06
N LEU A 117 19.38 27.42 -7.22
CA LEU A 117 18.45 27.59 -8.34
C LEU A 117 17.87 29.00 -8.37
N ILE A 118 17.41 29.54 -7.24
CA ILE A 118 16.90 30.91 -7.16
C ILE A 118 18.01 31.91 -7.54
N GLY A 119 19.23 31.71 -7.04
CA GLY A 119 20.38 32.54 -7.38
C GLY A 119 20.72 32.49 -8.88
N LEU A 120 20.65 31.31 -9.50
CA LEU A 120 20.88 31.14 -10.94
C LEU A 120 19.77 31.74 -11.79
N LEU A 121 18.49 31.61 -11.39
CA LEU A 121 17.37 32.23 -12.11
C LEU A 121 17.50 33.76 -12.13
N SER A 122 18.07 34.36 -11.08
CA SER A 122 18.33 35.80 -11.03
C SER A 122 19.53 36.25 -11.88
N ARG A 123 20.57 35.43 -12.03
CA ARG A 123 21.84 35.82 -12.69
C ARG A 123 22.01 35.28 -14.10
N SER A 124 21.67 34.01 -14.31
CA SER A 124 21.94 33.25 -15.53
C SER A 124 20.92 32.12 -15.69
N PRO A 125 19.72 32.40 -16.21
CA PRO A 125 18.62 31.44 -16.28
C PRO A 125 18.91 30.22 -17.18
N SER A 126 19.88 30.30 -18.10
CA SER A 126 20.28 29.19 -18.97
C SER A 126 20.81 27.97 -18.22
N HIS A 127 21.35 28.15 -17.01
CA HIS A 127 21.91 27.07 -16.19
C HIS A 127 20.90 26.50 -15.17
N ALA A 128 19.66 26.99 -15.17
CA ALA A 128 18.63 26.55 -14.22
C ALA A 128 18.22 25.08 -14.43
N GLU A 129 18.21 24.61 -15.69
CA GLU A 129 17.82 23.25 -16.06
C GLU A 129 18.64 22.18 -15.34
N THR A 130 19.97 22.37 -15.25
CA THR A 130 20.86 21.44 -14.54
C THR A 130 20.50 21.33 -13.06
N LYS A 131 20.16 22.45 -12.41
CA LYS A 131 19.72 22.43 -11.00
C LYS A 131 18.32 21.85 -10.83
N MET A 132 17.43 22.03 -11.80
CA MET A 132 16.12 21.35 -11.80
C MET A 132 16.27 19.82 -11.86
N GLN A 133 17.21 19.32 -12.68
CA GLN A 133 17.52 17.89 -12.73
C GLN A 133 18.08 17.37 -11.40
N HIS A 134 18.99 18.12 -10.75
CA HIS A 134 19.50 17.75 -9.42
C HIS A 134 18.38 17.71 -8.37
N LEU A 135 17.46 18.68 -8.37
CA LEU A 135 16.31 18.68 -7.47
C LEU A 135 15.41 17.47 -7.72
N ARG A 136 15.14 17.12 -8.98
CA ARG A 136 14.38 15.92 -9.35
C ARG A 136 15.03 14.66 -8.75
N THR A 137 16.34 14.49 -8.94
CA THR A 137 17.07 13.36 -8.38
C THR A 137 17.00 13.32 -6.85
N LEU A 138 17.14 14.47 -6.17
CA LEU A 138 17.04 14.56 -4.71
C LEU A 138 15.63 14.20 -4.21
N PHE A 139 14.57 14.66 -4.88
CA PHE A 139 13.19 14.28 -4.53
C PHE A 139 12.96 12.79 -4.71
N ILE A 140 13.38 12.20 -5.82
CA ILE A 140 13.16 10.76 -6.04
C ILE A 140 13.92 9.92 -5.01
N ASN A 141 15.18 10.27 -4.71
CA ASN A 141 15.95 9.63 -3.64
C ASN A 141 15.26 9.78 -2.28
N MET A 142 14.76 10.96 -1.95
CA MET A 142 14.00 11.21 -0.71
C MET A 142 12.76 10.33 -0.61
N HIS A 143 11.97 10.25 -1.68
CA HIS A 143 10.78 9.40 -1.75
C HIS A 143 11.14 7.92 -1.60
N HIS A 144 12.22 7.47 -2.23
CA HIS A 144 12.70 6.09 -2.11
C HIS A 144 13.06 5.74 -0.66
N VAL A 145 13.81 6.60 0.04
CA VAL A 145 14.15 6.40 1.46
C VAL A 145 12.91 6.34 2.35
N LEU A 146 11.92 7.20 2.10
CA LEU A 146 10.64 7.17 2.82
C LEU A 146 9.85 5.90 2.55
N ASN A 147 9.81 5.46 1.29
CA ASN A 147 9.12 4.25 0.88
C ASN A 147 9.75 3.00 1.49
N GLU A 148 11.09 2.93 1.57
CA GLU A 148 11.79 1.88 2.31
C GLU A 148 11.45 1.85 3.82
N TYR A 149 10.96 2.95 4.38
CA TYR A 149 10.57 3.05 5.79
C TYR A 149 9.10 2.66 6.04
N ARG A 150 8.25 2.62 5.00
CA ARG A 150 6.82 2.27 5.11
C ARG A 150 6.54 0.94 5.80
N PRO A 151 7.26 -0.17 5.50
CA PRO A 151 6.99 -1.45 6.15
C PRO A 151 7.30 -1.42 7.66
N HIS A 152 8.29 -0.64 8.07
CA HIS A 152 8.60 -0.44 9.49
C HIS A 152 7.50 0.39 10.17
N GLN A 153 7.09 1.50 9.55
CA GLN A 153 5.99 2.33 10.04
C GLN A 153 4.71 1.50 10.26
N ALA A 154 4.36 0.64 9.30
CA ALA A 154 3.18 -0.22 9.41
C ALA A 154 3.26 -1.21 10.59
N ARG A 155 4.46 -1.75 10.88
CA ARG A 155 4.67 -2.65 12.03
C ARG A 155 4.51 -1.90 13.36
N GLU A 156 5.11 -0.73 13.49
CA GLU A 156 4.97 0.08 14.70
C GLU A 156 3.51 0.48 14.93
N SER A 157 2.80 0.91 13.89
CA SER A 157 1.36 1.21 13.98
C SER A 157 0.51 -0.02 14.35
N ALA A 158 0.87 -1.21 13.86
CA ALA A 158 0.18 -2.45 14.24
C ALA A 158 0.46 -2.82 15.71
N MET A 159 1.69 -2.63 16.18
CA MET A 159 2.05 -2.86 17.58
C MET A 159 1.32 -1.89 18.52
N GLU A 160 1.25 -0.61 18.16
CA GLU A 160 0.50 0.41 18.89
C GLU A 160 -0.99 0.03 19.00
N LEU A 161 -1.62 -0.34 17.89
CA LEU A 161 -3.01 -0.79 17.89
C LEU A 161 -3.25 -2.01 18.80
N MET A 162 -2.33 -2.98 18.79
CA MET A 162 -2.43 -4.16 19.65
C MET A 162 -2.25 -3.80 21.12
N GLN A 163 -1.35 -2.88 21.45
CA GLN A 163 -1.14 -2.41 22.80
C GLN A 163 -2.39 -1.70 23.33
N ASP A 164 -3.00 -0.83 22.53
CA ASP A 164 -4.27 -0.16 22.87
C ASP A 164 -5.39 -1.17 23.12
N HIS A 165 -5.47 -2.22 22.30
CA HIS A 165 -6.46 -3.28 22.48
C HIS A 165 -6.25 -4.04 23.80
N LEU A 166 -5.00 -4.36 24.15
CA LEU A 166 -4.66 -5.02 25.41
C LEU A 166 -5.01 -4.14 26.61
N ASP A 167 -4.69 -2.85 26.55
CA ASP A 167 -4.95 -1.92 27.64
C ASP A 167 -6.44 -1.67 27.84
N ARG A 168 -7.22 -1.59 26.76
CA ARG A 168 -8.69 -1.54 26.82
C ARG A 168 -9.27 -2.80 27.47
N THR A 169 -8.82 -3.97 27.03
CA THR A 169 -9.31 -5.27 27.56
C THR A 169 -8.97 -5.43 29.05
N ARG A 170 -7.78 -4.99 29.47
CA ARG A 170 -7.39 -4.97 30.89
C ARG A 170 -8.27 -4.03 31.70
N ALA A 171 -8.54 -2.82 31.20
CA ALA A 171 -9.41 -1.86 31.88
C ALA A 171 -10.84 -2.39 32.04
N GLU A 172 -11.41 -3.02 31.00
CA GLU A 172 -12.74 -3.66 31.04
C GLU A 172 -12.78 -4.80 32.08
N THR A 173 -11.76 -5.66 32.08
CA THR A 173 -11.66 -6.77 33.05
C THR A 173 -11.56 -6.28 34.49
N LEU A 174 -10.75 -5.24 34.74
CA LEU A 174 -10.65 -4.60 36.06
C LEU A 174 -11.99 -3.99 36.48
N ALA A 175 -12.70 -3.32 35.58
CA ALA A 175 -14.02 -2.75 35.85
C ALA A 175 -15.05 -3.83 36.22
N ILE A 176 -15.04 -4.98 35.53
CA ILE A 176 -15.89 -6.14 35.85
C ILE A 176 -15.53 -6.71 37.22
N HIS A 177 -14.24 -6.86 37.54
CA HIS A 177 -13.80 -7.34 38.86
C HIS A 177 -14.22 -6.40 40.00
N VAL A 178 -14.11 -5.08 39.79
CA VAL A 178 -14.55 -4.08 40.77
C VAL A 178 -16.07 -4.13 40.97
N SER A 179 -16.86 -4.25 39.88
CA SER A 179 -18.32 -4.33 39.98
C SER A 179 -18.78 -5.62 40.67
N THR A 180 -18.19 -6.76 40.34
CA THR A 180 -18.49 -8.04 41.03
C THR A 180 -18.07 -8.02 42.50
N ALA A 181 -16.91 -7.46 42.84
CA ALA A 181 -16.49 -7.30 44.24
C ALA A 181 -17.45 -6.40 45.04
N THR A 182 -17.96 -5.34 44.40
CA THR A 182 -18.97 -4.46 45.00
C THR A 182 -20.26 -5.22 45.25
N ILE A 183 -20.79 -5.96 44.27
CA ILE A 183 -22.02 -6.76 44.41
C ILE A 183 -21.88 -7.80 45.52
N ASN A 184 -20.76 -8.53 45.58
CA ASN A 184 -20.52 -9.54 46.61
C ASN A 184 -20.45 -8.95 48.03
N ARG A 185 -20.07 -7.67 48.19
CA ARG A 185 -20.10 -6.97 49.48
C ARG A 185 -21.50 -6.69 50.01
N PHE A 186 -22.51 -6.61 49.13
CA PHE A 186 -23.90 -6.33 49.49
C PHE A 186 -24.77 -7.60 49.55
N LYS A 187 -24.16 -8.79 49.42
CA LYS A 187 -24.86 -10.07 49.56
C LYS A 187 -25.00 -10.40 51.06
N PRO A 188 -26.24 -10.66 51.57
CA PRO A 188 -26.51 -10.89 52.99
C PRO A 188 -25.91 -12.19 53.53
#